data_AF-A0A7X0KMJ1-F1
#
_entry.id   AF-A0A7X0KMJ1-F1
#
_cell.length_a   1.000
_cell.length_b   1.000
_cell.length_c   1.000
_cell.angle_alpha   90.00
_cell.angle_beta   90.00
_cell.angle_gamma   90.00
#
_symmetry.space_group_name_H-M   'P 1'
#
loop_
_entity.id
_entity.type
_entity.pdbx_description
1 polymer ?
#
loop_
_entity_poly.entity_id
_entity_poly.type
_entity_poly.pdbx_seq_one_letter_code
_entity_poly.pdbx_strand_id
1 'polypeptide(L)'
;MDLYSLVKLLHVVAAVLWVGGGFALMLLAARADRAGDTQGMLQVMRSVGELGNRLFMPASLVTLLLGLVMCWFWVGFRDLWIVIGLAGYATTFLVGTLVFKPSADRMSALIAREGVTPAVLDQGRRILKVARFDYAVMLVIVADMVLKPTAADVPILLAMAAVLGLGLWAAFDGLRPAPAVSA
;
A
#
# COMPACT_ATOMS: atom_id res chain seq x y z
N MET A 1 31.21 -9.56 4.60
CA MET A 1 30.18 -8.57 4.22
C MET A 1 30.47 -7.30 4.99
N ASP A 2 30.43 -6.14 4.34
CA ASP A 2 30.59 -4.86 5.04
C ASP A 2 29.29 -4.44 5.72
N LEU A 3 29.38 -3.44 6.60
CA LEU A 3 28.22 -2.96 7.37
C LEU A 3 27.13 -2.38 6.45
N TYR A 4 27.53 -1.69 5.38
CA TYR A 4 26.59 -1.16 4.39
C TYR A 4 25.75 -2.26 3.74
N SER A 5 26.38 -3.35 3.28
CA SER A 5 25.66 -4.47 2.65
C SER A 5 24.71 -5.16 3.63
N LEU A 6 25.09 -5.29 4.90
CA LEU A 6 24.22 -5.85 5.93
C LEU A 6 22.99 -4.98 6.18
N VAL A 7 23.17 -3.67 6.37
CA VAL A 7 22.06 -2.72 6.56
C VAL A 7 21.14 -2.72 5.34
N LYS A 8 21.71 -2.72 4.13
CA LYS A 8 20.94 -2.79 2.88
C LYS A 8 20.14 -4.09 2.78
N LEU A 9 20.74 -5.24 3.13
CA LEU A 9 20.05 -6.52 3.13
C LEU A 9 18.86 -6.50 4.09
N LEU A 10 19.05 -6.04 5.32
CA LEU A 10 17.99 -5.94 6.32
C LEU A 10 16.88 -4.98 5.88
N HIS A 11 17.24 -3.84 5.26
CA HIS A 11 16.29 -2.88 4.69
C HIS A 11 15.40 -3.55 3.62
N VAL A 12 16.02 -4.25 2.66
CA VAL A 12 15.32 -4.92 1.57
C VAL A 12 14.44 -6.06 2.10
N VAL A 13 14.93 -6.86 3.06
CA VAL A 13 14.12 -7.93 3.67
C VAL A 13 12.88 -7.35 4.37
N ALA A 14 13.04 -6.29 5.17
CA ALA A 14 11.92 -5.61 5.81
C ALA A 14 10.94 -5.05 4.76
N ALA A 15 11.45 -4.46 3.67
CA ALA A 15 10.63 -3.94 2.59
C ALA A 15 9.83 -5.04 1.88
N VAL A 16 10.45 -6.21 1.63
CA VAL A 16 9.79 -7.37 1.00
C VAL A 16 8.67 -7.90 1.90
N LEU A 17 8.90 -8.04 3.20
CA LEU A 17 7.86 -8.50 4.13
C LEU A 17 6.67 -7.52 4.19
N TRP A 18 6.97 -6.22 4.19
CA TRP A 18 5.95 -5.18 4.22
C TRP A 18 5.15 -5.11 2.91
N VAL A 19 5.83 -4.86 1.78
CA VAL A 19 5.20 -4.64 0.48
C VAL A 19 4.61 -5.94 -0.06
N GLY A 20 5.35 -7.05 0.02
CA GLY A 20 4.91 -8.34 -0.50
C GLY A 20 3.75 -8.95 0.29
N GLY A 21 3.84 -8.93 1.62
CA GLY A 21 2.76 -9.45 2.47
C GLY A 21 1.47 -8.64 2.32
N GLY A 22 1.59 -7.32 2.22
CA GLY A 22 0.46 -6.46 1.92
C GLY A 22 -0.15 -6.76 0.54
N PHE A 23 0.68 -6.88 -0.50
CA PHE A 23 0.22 -7.16 -1.87
C PHE A 23 -0.55 -8.47 -1.94
N ALA A 24 -0.10 -9.50 -1.23
CA ALA A 24 -0.82 -10.77 -1.13
C ALA A 24 -2.23 -10.60 -0.53
N LEU A 25 -2.37 -9.83 0.55
CA LEU A 25 -3.68 -9.55 1.15
C LEU A 25 -4.58 -8.75 0.21
N MET A 26 -4.03 -7.74 -0.50
CA MET A 26 -4.80 -6.99 -1.51
C MET A 26 -5.29 -7.90 -2.63
N LEU A 27 -4.44 -8.80 -3.13
CA LEU A 27 -4.81 -9.74 -4.19
C LEU A 27 -5.92 -10.70 -3.74
N LEU A 28 -5.83 -11.21 -2.50
CA LEU A 28 -6.87 -12.05 -1.91
C LEU A 28 -8.19 -11.29 -1.76
N ALA A 29 -8.17 -10.06 -1.25
CA ALA A 29 -9.38 -9.24 -1.14
C ALA A 29 -9.98 -8.93 -2.52
N ALA A 30 -9.17 -8.59 -3.52
CA ALA A 30 -9.63 -8.35 -4.89
C ALA A 30 -10.18 -9.62 -5.56
N ARG A 31 -9.70 -10.81 -5.18
CA ARG A 31 -10.24 -12.09 -5.65
C ARG A 31 -11.58 -12.41 -4.98
N ALA A 32 -11.66 -12.22 -3.66
CA ALA A 32 -12.89 -12.43 -2.89
C ALA A 32 -14.02 -11.50 -3.37
N ASP A 33 -13.72 -10.21 -3.57
CA ASP A 33 -14.67 -9.22 -4.09
C ASP A 33 -15.23 -9.63 -5.47
N ARG A 34 -14.35 -10.01 -6.41
CA ARG A 34 -14.75 -10.47 -7.74
C ARG A 34 -15.60 -11.75 -7.72
N ALA A 35 -15.39 -12.61 -6.73
CA ALA A 35 -16.13 -13.86 -6.58
C ALA A 35 -17.44 -13.69 -5.79
N GLY A 36 -17.72 -12.50 -5.22
CA GLY A 36 -18.80 -12.32 -4.25
C GLY A 36 -18.59 -13.12 -2.95
N ASP A 37 -17.36 -13.56 -2.68
CA ASP A 37 -17.02 -14.40 -1.54
C ASP A 37 -16.89 -13.55 -0.27
N THR A 38 -18.01 -13.46 0.43
CA THR A 38 -18.13 -12.73 1.69
C THR A 38 -17.23 -13.32 2.78
N GLN A 39 -17.09 -14.64 2.87
CA GLN A 39 -16.27 -15.29 3.89
C GLN A 39 -14.78 -15.02 3.63
N GLY A 40 -14.34 -15.13 2.38
CA GLY A 40 -12.99 -14.78 1.97
C GLY A 40 -12.65 -13.32 2.27
N MET A 41 -13.58 -12.39 2.01
CA MET A 41 -13.39 -10.97 2.35
C MET A 41 -13.19 -10.76 3.85
N LEU A 42 -14.05 -11.38 4.68
CA LEU A 42 -13.95 -11.29 6.14
C LEU A 42 -12.65 -11.88 6.67
N GLN A 43 -12.17 -12.98 6.08
CA GLN A 43 -10.90 -13.58 6.47
C GLN A 43 -9.73 -12.63 6.17
N VAL A 44 -9.70 -12.01 4.98
CA VAL A 44 -8.65 -11.04 4.64
C VAL A 44 -8.68 -9.85 5.60
N MET A 45 -9.86 -9.34 5.94
CA MET A 45 -9.98 -8.24 6.90
C MET A 45 -9.44 -8.59 8.29
N ARG A 46 -9.70 -9.81 8.79
CA ARG A 46 -9.12 -10.28 10.05
C ARG A 46 -7.59 -10.33 9.96
N SER A 47 -7.05 -10.87 8.88
CA SER A 47 -5.60 -10.89 8.63
C SER A 47 -4.99 -9.50 8.58
N VAL A 48 -5.66 -8.52 7.98
CA VAL A 48 -5.22 -7.11 7.99
C VAL A 48 -5.16 -6.56 9.42
N GLY A 49 -6.17 -6.81 10.26
CA GLY A 49 -6.17 -6.37 11.66
C GLY A 49 -5.05 -7.02 12.49
N GLU A 50 -4.84 -8.32 12.33
CA GLU A 50 -3.83 -9.08 13.08
C GLU A 50 -2.40 -8.73 12.64
N LEU A 51 -2.14 -8.73 11.33
CA LEU A 51 -0.82 -8.51 10.76
C LEU A 51 -0.46 -7.01 10.67
N GLY A 52 -1.46 -6.12 10.68
CA GLY A 52 -1.26 -4.67 10.61
C GLY A 52 -0.28 -4.14 11.63
N ASN A 53 -0.59 -4.31 12.93
CA ASN A 53 0.27 -3.82 14.01
C ASN A 53 1.43 -4.77 14.34
N ARG A 54 1.34 -6.05 13.98
CA ARG A 54 2.36 -7.06 14.35
C ARG A 54 3.46 -7.25 13.30
N LEU A 55 3.14 -7.06 12.02
CA LEU A 55 4.05 -7.30 10.91
C LEU A 55 4.25 -6.05 10.06
N PHE A 56 3.18 -5.50 9.48
CA PHE A 56 3.30 -4.45 8.46
C PHE A 56 3.83 -3.14 9.04
N MET A 57 3.29 -2.66 10.15
CA MET A 57 3.77 -1.43 10.78
C MET A 57 5.23 -1.57 11.25
N PRO A 58 5.63 -2.60 12.03
CA PRO A 58 7.04 -2.79 12.38
C PRO A 58 7.97 -2.92 11.17
N ALA A 59 7.60 -3.73 10.18
CA ALA A 59 8.42 -3.91 8.97
C ALA A 59 8.59 -2.59 8.21
N SER A 60 7.52 -1.80 8.06
CA SER A 60 7.58 -0.49 7.40
C SER A 60 8.51 0.49 8.13
N LEU A 61 8.49 0.51 9.47
CA LEU A 61 9.35 1.37 10.28
C LEU A 61 10.80 0.92 10.19
N VAL A 62 11.06 -0.39 10.26
CA VAL A 62 12.41 -0.94 10.07
C VAL A 62 12.94 -0.61 8.69
N THR A 63 12.14 -0.74 7.63
CA THR A 63 12.50 -0.30 6.28
C THR A 63 12.92 1.18 6.27
N LEU A 64 12.09 2.08 6.81
CA LEU A 64 12.41 3.51 6.87
C LEU A 64 13.71 3.75 7.64
N LEU A 65 13.83 3.25 8.87
CA LEU A 65 14.96 3.51 9.74
C LEU A 65 16.29 3.05 9.11
N LEU A 66 16.31 1.84 8.53
CA LEU A 66 17.50 1.35 7.84
C LEU A 66 17.81 2.15 6.58
N GLY A 67 16.78 2.62 5.87
CA GLY A 67 16.93 3.53 4.73
C GLY A 67 17.57 4.86 5.13
N LEU A 68 17.10 5.47 6.22
CA LEU A 68 17.64 6.72 6.78
C LEU A 68 19.08 6.54 7.27
N VAL A 69 19.39 5.41 7.91
CA VAL A 69 20.77 5.04 8.29
C VAL A 69 21.65 4.96 7.05
N MET A 70 21.18 4.33 5.95
CA MET A 70 21.94 4.30 4.70
C MET A 70 22.19 5.69 4.12
N CYS A 71 21.16 6.54 4.12
CA CYS A 71 21.26 7.92 3.63
C CYS A 71 22.23 8.76 4.48
N TRP A 72 22.24 8.59 5.80
CA TRP A 72 23.07 9.40 6.70
C TRP A 72 24.56 9.12 6.57
N PHE A 73 24.95 7.86 6.42
CA PHE A 73 26.36 7.46 6.48
C PHE A 73 27.00 7.17 5.11
N TRP A 74 26.22 6.80 4.08
CA TRP A 74 26.80 6.33 2.80
C TRP A 74 26.24 7.00 1.55
N VAL A 75 24.94 7.30 1.50
CA VAL A 75 24.27 7.68 0.23
C VAL A 75 24.00 9.18 0.11
N GLY A 76 23.66 9.86 1.21
CA GLY A 76 23.12 11.21 1.20
C GLY A 76 21.61 11.25 0.97
N PHE A 77 21.02 12.45 0.90
CA PHE A 77 19.56 12.66 0.79
C PHE A 77 19.11 13.40 -0.48
N ARG A 78 20.06 13.81 -1.33
CA ARG A 78 19.79 14.74 -2.44
C ARG A 78 19.34 14.06 -3.72
N ASP A 79 19.60 12.76 -3.85
CA ASP A 79 19.26 12.04 -5.06
C ASP A 79 17.74 11.97 -5.25
N LEU A 80 17.31 12.12 -6.50
CA LEU A 80 15.89 12.19 -6.86
C LEU A 80 15.11 10.96 -6.36
N TRP A 81 15.65 9.76 -6.53
CA TRP A 81 15.07 8.50 -6.07
C TRP A 81 14.96 8.40 -4.54
N ILE A 82 15.78 9.12 -3.79
CA ILE A 82 15.63 9.15 -2.32
C ILE A 82 14.44 10.02 -1.94
N VAL A 83 14.30 11.17 -2.60
CA VAL A 83 13.19 12.10 -2.36
C VAL A 83 11.86 11.46 -2.75
N ILE A 84 11.78 10.83 -3.92
CA ILE A 84 10.59 10.12 -4.39
C ILE A 84 10.27 8.96 -3.44
N GLY A 85 11.27 8.15 -3.07
CA GLY A 85 11.11 7.06 -2.10
C GLY A 85 10.56 7.50 -0.74
N LEU A 86 11.09 8.58 -0.16
CA LEU A 86 10.63 9.12 1.12
C LEU A 86 9.22 9.70 1.01
N ALA A 87 8.91 10.42 -0.07
CA ALA A 87 7.57 10.96 -0.31
C ALA A 87 6.54 9.83 -0.52
N GLY A 88 6.91 8.79 -1.27
CA GLY A 88 6.10 7.60 -1.45
C GLY A 88 5.86 6.87 -0.13
N TYR A 89 6.92 6.64 0.66
CA TYR A 89 6.80 6.04 1.98
C TYR A 89 5.85 6.83 2.89
N ALA A 90 6.03 8.16 2.97
CA ALA A 90 5.19 9.02 3.78
C ALA A 90 3.72 8.93 3.34
N THR A 91 3.47 8.92 2.04
CA THR A 91 2.12 8.75 1.47
C THR A 91 1.49 7.43 1.92
N THR A 92 2.19 6.31 1.73
CA THR A 92 1.66 4.99 2.08
C THR A 92 1.52 4.78 3.59
N PHE A 93 2.46 5.29 4.37
CA PHE A 93 2.37 5.25 5.82
C PHE A 93 1.15 6.04 6.34
N LEU A 94 0.89 7.23 5.77
CA LEU A 94 -0.28 8.04 6.11
C LEU A 94 -1.58 7.36 5.67
N VAL A 95 -1.64 6.76 4.48
CA VAL A 95 -2.81 5.97 4.03
C VAL A 95 -3.06 4.80 4.99
N GLY A 96 -2.02 4.05 5.37
CA GLY A 96 -2.14 2.94 6.31
C GLY A 96 -2.66 3.36 7.68
N THR A 97 -2.12 4.44 8.23
CA THR A 97 -2.45 4.92 9.59
C THR A 97 -3.76 5.70 9.67
N LEU A 98 -4.09 6.51 8.67
CA LEU A 98 -5.26 7.39 8.67
C LEU A 98 -6.48 6.77 7.97
N VAL A 99 -6.28 5.82 7.04
CA VAL A 99 -7.37 5.20 6.29
C VAL A 99 -7.55 3.74 6.65
N PHE A 100 -6.53 2.89 6.47
CA PHE A 100 -6.72 1.43 6.64
C PHE A 100 -7.01 1.05 8.08
N LYS A 101 -6.20 1.51 9.03
CA LYS A 101 -6.37 1.15 10.45
C LYS A 101 -7.75 1.59 10.99
N PRO A 102 -8.15 2.88 10.90
CA PRO A 102 -9.46 3.30 11.38
C PRO A 102 -10.62 2.61 10.67
N SER A 103 -10.46 2.30 9.37
CA SER A 103 -11.52 1.63 8.62
C SER A 103 -11.67 0.16 9.04
N ALA A 104 -10.57 -0.56 9.26
CA ALA A 104 -10.59 -1.93 9.79
C ALA A 104 -11.22 -2.00 11.18
N ASP A 105 -10.88 -1.05 12.07
CA ASP A 105 -11.45 -0.96 13.41
C ASP A 105 -12.96 -0.69 13.37
N ARG A 106 -13.39 0.28 12.54
CA ARG A 106 -14.83 0.60 12.35
C ARG A 106 -15.61 -0.59 11.80
N MET A 107 -15.08 -1.28 10.79
CA MET A 107 -15.74 -2.45 10.22
C MET A 107 -15.83 -3.60 11.23
N SER A 108 -14.77 -3.84 12.00
CA SER A 108 -14.79 -4.88 13.04
C SER A 108 -15.85 -4.59 14.09
N ALA A 109 -15.99 -3.32 14.51
CA ALA A 109 -17.03 -2.89 15.43
C ALA A 109 -18.44 -3.04 14.84
N LEU A 110 -18.64 -2.69 13.57
CA LEU A 110 -19.94 -2.86 12.88
C LEU A 110 -20.33 -4.33 12.76
N ILE A 111 -19.39 -5.20 12.38
CA ILE A 111 -19.62 -6.65 12.29
C ILE A 111 -20.01 -7.21 13.67
N ALA A 112 -19.38 -6.74 14.75
CA ALA A 112 -19.70 -7.19 16.10
C ALA A 112 -21.10 -6.76 16.56
N ARG A 113 -21.62 -5.61 16.09
CA ARG A 113 -22.92 -5.07 16.50
C ARG A 113 -24.08 -5.59 15.65
N GLU A 114 -23.89 -5.64 14.33
CA GLU A 114 -24.98 -5.83 13.36
C GLU A 114 -24.80 -7.10 12.53
N GLY A 115 -23.69 -7.83 12.73
CA GLY A 115 -23.31 -8.93 11.85
C GLY A 115 -22.80 -8.45 10.49
N VAL A 116 -22.69 -9.39 9.56
CA VAL A 116 -22.21 -9.11 8.20
C VAL A 116 -23.37 -8.56 7.37
N THR A 117 -23.43 -7.24 7.21
CA THR A 117 -24.46 -6.57 6.42
C THR A 117 -23.91 -6.09 5.06
N PRO A 118 -24.77 -5.84 4.06
CA PRO A 118 -24.34 -5.25 2.78
C PRO A 118 -23.60 -3.90 2.94
N ALA A 119 -23.92 -3.13 3.97
CA ALA A 119 -23.26 -1.86 4.28
C ALA A 119 -21.80 -2.06 4.69
N VAL A 120 -21.50 -3.07 5.51
CA VAL A 120 -20.12 -3.46 5.86
C VAL A 120 -19.36 -3.88 4.61
N LEU A 121 -19.96 -4.67 3.73
CA LEU A 121 -19.32 -5.10 2.48
C LEU A 121 -19.05 -3.95 1.51
N ASP A 122 -19.93 -2.93 1.46
CA ASP A 122 -19.66 -1.71 0.70
C ASP A 122 -18.46 -0.92 1.25
N GLN A 123 -18.33 -0.83 2.57
CA GLN A 123 -17.17 -0.21 3.20
C GLN A 123 -15.86 -0.94 2.84
N GLY A 124 -15.88 -2.28 2.80
CA GLY A 124 -14.73 -3.08 2.39
C GLY A 124 -14.32 -2.83 0.93
N ARG A 125 -15.31 -2.70 0.03
CA ARG A 125 -15.08 -2.33 -1.38
C ARG A 125 -14.49 -0.94 -1.54
N ARG A 126 -14.87 0.03 -0.70
CA ARG A 126 -14.25 1.36 -0.69
C ARG A 126 -12.79 1.31 -0.25
N ILE A 127 -12.48 0.54 0.79
CA ILE A 127 -11.11 0.33 1.25
C ILE A 127 -10.26 -0.33 0.15
N LEU A 128 -10.81 -1.30 -0.58
CA LEU A 128 -10.13 -1.93 -1.71
C LEU A 128 -9.70 -0.94 -2.80
N LYS A 129 -10.52 0.08 -3.09
CA LYS A 129 -10.16 1.14 -4.04
C LYS A 129 -8.93 1.92 -3.56
N VAL A 130 -8.92 2.31 -2.29
CA VAL A 130 -7.77 3.00 -1.68
C VAL A 130 -6.54 2.10 -1.62
N ALA A 131 -6.72 0.81 -1.29
CA ALA A 131 -5.64 -0.18 -1.30
C ALA A 131 -4.98 -0.29 -2.67
N ARG A 132 -5.75 -0.33 -3.77
CA ARG A 132 -5.18 -0.38 -5.13
C ARG A 132 -4.31 0.83 -5.45
N PHE A 133 -4.75 2.03 -5.06
CA PHE A 133 -3.93 3.23 -5.22
C PHE A 133 -2.65 3.14 -4.38
N ASP A 134 -2.77 2.74 -3.12
CA ASP A 134 -1.61 2.61 -2.22
C ASP A 134 -0.59 1.59 -2.74
N TYR A 135 -1.04 0.47 -3.32
CA TYR A 135 -0.13 -0.47 -3.99
C TYR A 135 0.49 0.08 -5.26
N ALA A 136 -0.19 0.95 -6.02
CA ALA A 136 0.44 1.64 -7.14
C ALA A 136 1.60 2.52 -6.65
N VAL A 137 1.43 3.23 -5.53
CA VAL A 137 2.49 3.98 -4.87
C VAL A 137 3.64 3.05 -4.45
N MET A 138 3.34 1.92 -3.79
CA MET A 138 4.36 0.94 -3.39
C MET A 138 5.15 0.37 -4.58
N LEU A 139 4.48 0.05 -5.69
CA LEU A 139 5.15 -0.45 -6.90
C LEU A 139 6.09 0.62 -7.49
N VAL A 140 5.68 1.88 -7.46
CA VAL A 140 6.50 3.01 -7.89
C VAL A 140 7.72 3.17 -6.99
N ILE A 141 7.57 3.06 -5.66
CA ILE A 141 8.71 3.09 -4.72
C ILE A 141 9.69 1.94 -5.01
N VAL A 142 9.19 0.73 -5.24
CA VAL A 142 10.05 -0.42 -5.55
C VAL A 142 10.82 -0.19 -6.85
N ALA A 143 10.14 0.29 -7.91
CA ALA A 143 10.78 0.61 -9.18
C ALA A 143 11.82 1.73 -9.01
N ASP A 144 11.50 2.79 -8.28
CA ASP A 144 12.37 3.93 -7.98
C ASP A 144 13.66 3.50 -7.25
N MET A 145 13.54 2.65 -6.22
CA MET A 145 14.67 2.14 -5.44
C MET A 145 15.61 1.22 -6.24
N VAL A 146 15.07 0.56 -7.26
CA VAL A 146 15.83 -0.36 -8.13
C VAL A 146 16.48 0.40 -9.29
N LEU A 147 15.70 1.24 -9.99
CA LEU A 147 16.13 1.93 -11.20
C LEU A 147 16.93 3.20 -10.90
N LYS A 148 16.69 3.82 -9.74
CA LYS A 148 17.38 5.02 -9.25
C LYS A 148 17.44 6.15 -10.29
N PRO A 149 16.28 6.56 -10.85
CA PRO A 149 16.27 7.55 -11.92
C PRO A 149 16.84 8.89 -11.47
N THR A 150 17.48 9.56 -12.42
CA THR A 150 17.85 10.97 -12.35
C THR A 150 16.82 11.81 -13.11
N ALA A 151 16.94 13.14 -13.04
CA ALA A 151 16.07 14.04 -13.80
C ALA A 151 16.16 13.87 -15.33
N ALA A 152 17.24 13.25 -15.84
CA ALA A 152 17.41 12.96 -17.25
C ALA A 152 16.62 11.73 -17.72
N ASP A 153 16.21 10.85 -16.81
CA ASP A 153 15.53 9.58 -17.11
C ASP A 153 14.02 9.78 -17.31
N VAL A 154 13.67 10.74 -18.18
CA VAL A 154 12.29 11.16 -18.46
C VAL A 154 11.35 9.98 -18.77
N PRO A 155 11.73 8.97 -19.58
CA PRO A 155 10.86 7.83 -19.84
C PRO A 155 10.49 7.03 -18.59
N ILE A 156 11.43 6.86 -17.65
CA ILE A 156 11.21 6.14 -16.39
C ILE A 156 10.26 6.95 -15.51
N LEU A 157 10.52 8.25 -15.38
CA LEU A 157 9.68 9.16 -14.58
C LEU A 157 8.25 9.24 -15.12
N LEU A 158 8.08 9.29 -16.45
CA LEU A 158 6.76 9.25 -17.09
C LEU A 158 6.04 7.93 -16.85
N ALA A 159 6.75 6.79 -16.90
CA ALA A 159 6.16 5.49 -16.60
C ALA A 159 5.70 5.40 -15.13
N MET A 160 6.52 5.89 -14.18
CA MET A 160 6.15 5.97 -12.77
C MET A 160 4.92 6.86 -12.57
N ALA A 161 4.89 8.04 -13.19
CA ALA A 161 3.75 8.94 -13.14
C ALA A 161 2.48 8.32 -13.75
N ALA A 162 2.62 7.55 -14.86
CA ALA A 162 1.51 6.84 -15.46
C ALA A 162 0.95 5.75 -14.54
N VAL A 163 1.80 4.98 -13.84
CA VAL A 163 1.36 3.99 -12.84
C VAL A 163 0.59 4.66 -11.70
N LEU A 164 1.08 5.78 -11.17
CA LEU A 164 0.36 6.56 -10.16
C LEU A 164 -0.98 7.09 -10.69
N GLY A 165 -1.00 7.63 -11.92
CA GLY A 165 -2.20 8.14 -12.56
C GLY A 165 -3.25 7.04 -12.76
N LEU A 166 -2.84 5.85 -13.20
CA LEU A 166 -3.72 4.68 -13.33
C LEU A 166 -4.23 4.19 -11.97
N GLY A 167 -3.38 4.16 -10.95
CA GLY A 167 -3.77 3.82 -9.58
C GLY A 167 -4.80 4.80 -9.02
N LEU A 168 -4.60 6.10 -9.26
CA LEU A 168 -5.51 7.16 -8.83
C LEU A 168 -6.85 7.04 -9.57
N TRP A 169 -6.80 6.89 -10.88
CA TRP A 169 -7.98 6.65 -11.70
C TRP A 169 -8.76 5.43 -11.19
N ALA A 170 -8.11 4.29 -10.97
CA ALA A 170 -8.76 3.08 -10.45
C ALA A 170 -9.37 3.25 -9.05
N ALA A 171 -8.82 4.13 -8.21
CA ALA A 171 -9.40 4.45 -6.91
C ALA A 171 -10.67 5.33 -7.01
N PHE A 172 -10.72 6.26 -7.97
CA PHE A 172 -11.77 7.27 -8.08
C PHE A 172 -12.84 7.01 -9.16
N ASP A 173 -12.57 6.20 -10.20
CA ASP A 173 -13.51 5.98 -11.31
C ASP A 173 -14.78 5.21 -10.89
N GLY A 174 -14.74 4.52 -9.76
CA GLY A 174 -15.91 3.90 -9.13
C GLY A 174 -16.83 4.86 -8.37
N LEU A 175 -16.68 6.18 -8.52
CA LEU A 175 -17.60 7.22 -8.01
C LEU A 175 -18.59 7.73 -9.06
N ARG A 176 -18.56 7.20 -10.29
CA ARG A 176 -19.60 7.50 -11.28
C ARG A 176 -20.95 6.97 -10.75
N PRO A 177 -22.00 7.81 -10.62
CA PRO A 177 -23.34 7.34 -10.35
C PRO A 177 -23.69 6.27 -11.39
N ALA A 178 -24.28 5.15 -10.96
CA ALA A 178 -24.85 4.20 -11.90
C ALA A 178 -25.80 4.97 -12.84
N PRO A 179 -25.78 4.73 -14.16
CA PRO A 179 -26.74 5.34 -15.06
C PRO A 179 -28.14 5.04 -14.50
N ALA A 180 -28.94 6.10 -14.33
CA ALA A 180 -30.33 5.96 -13.92
C ALA A 180 -30.99 4.94 -14.84
N VAL A 181 -31.46 3.85 -14.25
CA VAL A 181 -32.28 2.87 -14.97
C VAL A 181 -33.53 3.63 -15.40
N SER A 182 -33.63 3.93 -16.70
CA SER A 182 -34.85 4.47 -17.29
C SER A 182 -35.92 3.38 -17.15
N ALA A 183 -36.91 3.65 -16.32
CA ALA A 183 -38.14 2.87 -16.21
C ALA A 183 -38.99 2.99 -17.49
#